data_AF-A0A962UL85-F1
#
_entry.id   AF-A0A962UL85-F1
#
_cell.length_a   1.000
_cell.length_b   1.000
_cell.length_c   1.000
_cell.angle_alpha   90.00
_cell.angle_beta   90.00
_cell.angle_gamma   90.00
#
_symmetry.space_group_name_H-M   'P 1'
#
loop_
_entity.id
_entity.type
_entity.pdbx_description
1 polymer ?
#
loop_
_entity_poly.entity_id
_entity_poly.type
_entity_poly.pdbx_seq_one_letter_code
_entity_poly.pdbx_strand_id
1 'polypeptide(L)'
;DDLFYLLFRALPARMIEDGYRPSQQGSLTPAAMVFMRDHGVLKDIYSESNGSAHKTAKGSKITVRTVKAPGFGPKGVLRCVLPFTVFLKLKDIGGDVLPPYDEEFREVAMDEEQAQAYSRLAGQLTAELKQALARRDTTLLGVVLNVLLAWPDTCFRAETVKHPRTRNLLAFTPSLFSDLEIMPKERELIDICREEKAAGRKVLVYSVYTGTRDTTSRLKGLLVQEGFKVAVLRASVDAARREDWIAEQLDRGIDVLITNPELVKTGLDLLEFPTIVFMQSGYNVYSLQQAARRSWRIGQKQPVRVIYLGYAATSQMTCLGLMARKIAVSQSTSGDVPESGLDVLNQDGDSVEVALARQLVN
;
A
#
# COMPACT_ATOMS: atom_id res chain seq x y z
N ASP A 1 22.82 -2.10 -2.27
CA ASP A 1 24.28 -2.15 -2.05
C ASP A 1 24.71 -2.80 -0.74
N ASP A 2 23.80 -3.19 0.16
CA ASP A 2 24.17 -3.68 1.51
C ASP A 2 24.15 -5.21 1.69
N LEU A 3 23.40 -5.95 0.86
CA LEU A 3 23.18 -7.40 1.08
C LEU A 3 24.47 -8.22 1.01
N PHE A 4 25.36 -7.90 0.07
CA PHE A 4 26.67 -8.57 -0.03
C PHE A 4 27.45 -8.46 1.28
N TYR A 5 27.58 -7.26 1.83
CA TYR A 5 28.33 -7.03 3.06
C TYR A 5 27.65 -7.64 4.28
N LEU A 6 26.32 -7.71 4.30
CA LEU A 6 25.58 -8.44 5.32
C LEU A 6 25.88 -9.94 5.25
N LEU A 7 25.80 -10.53 4.05
CA LEU A 7 26.08 -11.95 3.83
C LEU A 7 27.54 -12.30 4.08
N PHE A 8 28.49 -11.43 3.71
CA PHE A 8 29.91 -11.64 4.01
C PHE A 8 30.19 -11.61 5.52
N ARG A 9 29.45 -10.80 6.28
CA ARG A 9 29.53 -10.78 7.75
C ARG A 9 28.86 -11.99 8.40
N ALA A 10 27.71 -12.43 7.87
CA ALA A 10 26.94 -13.53 8.43
C ALA A 10 27.47 -14.92 8.02
N LEU A 11 27.98 -15.06 6.80
CA LEU A 11 28.37 -16.31 6.15
C LEU A 11 29.77 -16.21 5.48
N PRO A 12 30.82 -15.75 6.17
CA PRO A 12 32.12 -15.43 5.57
C PRO A 12 32.77 -16.62 4.86
N ALA A 13 32.77 -17.80 5.49
CA ALA A 13 33.38 -19.01 4.93
C ALA A 13 32.75 -19.37 3.57
N ARG A 14 31.42 -19.37 3.51
CA ARG A 14 30.65 -19.72 2.30
C ARG A 14 30.83 -18.70 1.18
N MET A 15 30.87 -17.41 1.51
CA MET A 15 31.14 -16.36 0.54
C MET A 15 32.54 -16.49 -0.07
N ILE A 16 33.53 -16.88 0.74
CA ILE A 16 34.91 -17.14 0.29
C ILE A 16 35.00 -18.41 -0.57
N GLU A 17 34.25 -19.46 -0.22
CA GLU A 17 34.11 -20.71 -1.00
C GLU A 17 33.46 -20.45 -2.37
N ASP A 18 32.43 -19.60 -2.41
CA ASP A 18 31.78 -19.16 -3.64
C ASP A 18 32.63 -18.19 -4.49
N GLY A 19 33.86 -17.89 -4.05
CA GLY A 19 34.84 -17.11 -4.82
C GLY A 19 34.81 -15.60 -4.55
N TYR A 20 33.95 -15.13 -3.65
CA TYR A 20 33.84 -13.72 -3.29
C TYR A 20 34.90 -13.33 -2.26
N ARG A 21 36.16 -13.27 -2.68
CA ARG A 21 37.30 -13.04 -1.79
C ARG A 21 37.72 -11.57 -1.72
N PRO A 22 38.22 -11.08 -0.58
CA PRO A 22 38.91 -9.80 -0.53
C PRO A 22 40.07 -9.76 -1.53
N SER A 23 40.29 -8.61 -2.13
CA SER A 23 41.49 -8.35 -2.92
C SER A 23 42.75 -8.48 -2.07
N GLN A 24 43.93 -8.52 -2.70
CA GLN A 24 45.22 -8.54 -2.00
C GLN A 24 45.42 -7.36 -1.03
N GLN A 25 44.70 -6.25 -1.24
CA GLN A 25 44.71 -5.05 -0.39
C GLN A 25 43.59 -5.07 0.67
N GLY A 26 42.87 -6.19 0.83
CA GLY A 26 41.77 -6.34 1.78
C GLY A 26 40.43 -5.72 1.34
N SER A 27 40.38 -5.07 0.17
CA SER A 27 39.13 -4.48 -0.34
C SER A 27 38.16 -5.55 -0.83
N LEU A 28 36.93 -5.48 -0.36
CA LEU A 28 35.79 -6.32 -0.75
C LEU A 28 35.01 -5.78 -1.96
N THR A 29 35.33 -4.57 -2.43
CA THR A 29 34.62 -3.93 -3.55
C THR A 29 34.60 -4.78 -4.83
N PRO A 30 35.71 -5.43 -5.25
CA PRO A 30 35.68 -6.29 -6.44
C PRO A 30 34.75 -7.49 -6.27
N ALA A 31 34.80 -8.16 -5.11
CA ALA A 31 33.93 -9.29 -4.79
C ALA A 31 32.45 -8.88 -4.74
N ALA A 32 32.14 -7.70 -4.19
CA ALA A 32 30.79 -7.16 -4.16
C ALA A 32 30.23 -6.92 -5.57
N MET A 33 31.07 -6.46 -6.50
CA MET A 33 30.67 -6.25 -7.90
C MET A 33 30.43 -7.58 -8.64
N VAL A 34 31.27 -8.59 -8.42
CA VAL A 34 31.06 -9.94 -9.00
C VAL A 34 29.77 -10.56 -8.43
N PHE A 35 29.58 -10.50 -7.11
CA PHE A 35 28.36 -10.96 -6.45
C PHE A 35 27.11 -10.28 -7.02
N MET A 36 27.17 -8.98 -7.27
CA MET A 36 26.07 -8.24 -7.87
C MET A 36 25.77 -8.64 -9.31
N ARG A 37 26.77 -9.04 -10.09
CA ARG A 37 26.56 -9.57 -11.43
C ARG A 37 25.94 -10.97 -11.38
N ASP A 38 26.37 -11.80 -10.44
CA ASP A 38 25.91 -13.19 -10.33
C ASP A 38 24.51 -13.32 -9.71
N HIS A 39 24.16 -12.40 -8.82
CA HIS A 39 22.97 -12.50 -7.97
C HIS A 39 22.15 -11.22 -7.86
N GLY A 40 22.61 -10.08 -8.38
CA GLY A 40 21.82 -8.85 -8.43
C GLY A 40 20.86 -8.82 -9.61
N VAL A 41 19.96 -7.85 -9.61
CA VAL A 41 19.13 -7.54 -10.78
C VAL A 41 19.72 -6.32 -11.50
N LEU A 42 20.03 -6.47 -12.78
CA LEU A 42 20.50 -5.40 -13.65
C LEU A 42 19.38 -5.04 -14.62
N LYS A 43 19.06 -3.75 -14.71
CA LYS A 43 18.08 -3.21 -15.64
C LYS A 43 18.80 -2.49 -16.76
N ASP A 44 18.68 -3.00 -17.97
CA ASP A 44 19.13 -2.30 -19.17
C ASP A 44 18.05 -1.32 -19.61
N ILE A 45 18.36 -0.03 -19.52
CA ILE A 45 17.50 1.04 -20.02
C ILE A 45 17.92 1.33 -21.46
N TYR A 46 17.05 0.93 -22.39
CA TYR A 46 17.18 1.26 -23.81
C TYR A 46 16.54 2.61 -24.06
N SER A 47 17.34 3.58 -24.49
CA SER A 47 16.86 4.88 -24.95
C SER A 47 17.08 4.95 -26.45
N GLU A 48 16.01 4.86 -27.22
CA GLU A 48 16.03 5.07 -28.67
C GLU A 48 15.72 6.54 -28.96
N SER A 49 16.66 7.22 -29.62
CA SER A 49 16.41 8.52 -30.20
C SER A 49 16.39 8.42 -31.72
N ASN A 50 15.34 8.99 -32.32
CA ASN A 50 15.29 9.20 -33.77
C ASN A 50 16.29 10.31 -34.13
N GLY A 51 17.32 9.97 -34.91
CA GLY A 51 18.22 10.96 -35.50
C GLY A 51 17.54 11.77 -36.60
N SER A 52 18.20 12.84 -37.06
CA SER A 52 17.76 13.59 -38.24
C SER A 52 17.76 12.68 -39.47
N ALA A 53 16.64 12.61 -40.18
CA ALA A 53 16.51 11.85 -41.42
C ALA A 53 17.38 12.49 -42.52
N HIS A 54 18.30 11.71 -43.09
CA HIS A 54 18.94 12.06 -44.36
C HIS A 54 18.16 11.41 -45.52
N LYS A 55 18.28 11.96 -46.74
CA LYS A 55 17.50 11.57 -47.94
C LYS A 55 17.50 10.06 -48.28
N THR A 56 18.36 9.25 -47.67
CA THR A 56 18.50 7.80 -47.94
C THR A 56 18.55 6.89 -46.70
N ALA A 57 18.46 7.40 -45.46
CA ALA A 57 18.42 6.55 -44.26
C ALA A 57 17.82 7.22 -43.03
N LYS A 58 17.02 6.47 -42.26
CA LYS A 58 16.68 6.79 -40.86
C LYS A 58 17.73 6.15 -39.95
N GLY A 59 18.57 6.96 -39.31
CA GLY A 59 19.47 6.49 -38.26
C GLY A 59 18.74 6.48 -36.92
N SER A 60 18.44 5.30 -36.36
CA SER A 60 18.08 5.19 -34.95
C SER A 60 19.36 5.07 -34.12
N LYS A 61 19.46 5.85 -33.04
CA LYS A 61 20.55 5.74 -32.08
C LYS A 61 20.00 5.08 -30.83
N ILE A 62 20.39 3.83 -30.61
CA ILE A 62 20.06 3.09 -29.39
C ILE A 62 21.19 3.33 -28.39
N THR A 63 20.84 3.89 -27.23
CA THR A 63 21.76 4.05 -26.10
C THR A 63 21.34 3.07 -25.01
N VAL A 64 22.24 2.18 -24.60
CA VAL A 64 21.98 1.23 -23.51
C VAL A 64 22.63 1.76 -22.24
N ARG A 65 21.84 1.93 -21.18
CA ARG A 65 22.32 2.26 -19.84
C ARG A 65 21.90 1.16 -18.87
N THR A 66 22.85 0.34 -18.43
CA THR A 66 22.62 -0.64 -17.36
C THR A 66 22.61 0.07 -16.01
N VAL A 67 21.52 -0.06 -15.27
CA VAL A 67 21.38 0.42 -13.89
C VAL A 67 21.07 -0.75 -12.96
N LYS A 68 21.52 -0.66 -11.71
CA LYS A 68 21.13 -1.62 -10.67
C LYS A 68 19.63 -1.49 -10.41
N ALA A 69 18.92 -2.60 -10.38
CA ALA A 69 17.52 -2.65 -9.96
C ALA A 69 17.39 -3.32 -8.58
N PRO A 70 16.36 -2.98 -7.80
CA PRO A 70 16.03 -3.70 -6.58
C PRO A 70 15.70 -5.17 -6.91
N GLY A 71 16.32 -6.09 -6.19
CA GLY A 71 16.05 -7.52 -6.34
C GLY A 71 17.26 -8.38 -6.03
N PHE A 72 17.00 -9.63 -5.68
CA PHE A 72 18.01 -10.65 -5.46
C PHE A 72 17.64 -11.87 -6.29
N GLY A 73 18.54 -12.24 -7.20
CA GLY A 73 18.30 -13.30 -8.16
C GLY A 73 17.99 -14.64 -7.47
N PRO A 74 17.18 -15.52 -8.09
CA PRO A 74 16.76 -16.79 -7.49
C PRO A 74 17.92 -17.66 -7.00
N LYS A 75 19.05 -17.69 -7.74
CA LYS A 75 20.26 -18.42 -7.35
C LYS A 75 20.85 -17.91 -6.03
N GLY A 76 20.81 -16.59 -5.81
CA GLY A 76 21.25 -15.97 -4.57
C GLY A 76 20.32 -16.34 -3.41
N VAL A 77 19.00 -16.28 -3.62
CA VAL A 77 17.99 -16.67 -2.61
C VAL A 77 18.19 -18.12 -2.17
N LEU A 78 18.33 -19.04 -3.13
CA LEU A 78 18.52 -20.47 -2.87
C LEU A 78 19.79 -20.77 -2.08
N ARG A 79 20.88 -20.03 -2.31
CA ARG A 79 22.18 -20.29 -1.66
C ARG A 79 22.34 -19.58 -0.32
N CYS A 80 21.91 -18.33 -0.25
CA CYS A 80 22.25 -17.45 0.86
C CYS A 80 21.10 -17.27 1.86
N VAL A 81 19.85 -17.54 1.46
CA VAL A 81 18.66 -17.27 2.29
C VAL A 81 17.97 -18.57 2.71
N LEU A 82 17.58 -19.41 1.74
CA LEU A 82 16.80 -20.64 2.01
C LEU A 82 17.45 -21.60 3.04
N PRO A 83 18.78 -21.86 3.04
CA PRO A 83 19.37 -22.81 3.99
C PRO A 83 19.29 -22.38 5.45
N PHE A 84 19.03 -21.10 5.70
CA PHE A 84 18.97 -20.50 7.04
C PHE A 84 17.57 -19.97 7.37
N THR A 85 16.57 -20.28 6.54
CA THR A 85 15.20 -19.81 6.72
C THR A 85 14.28 -20.99 6.93
N VAL A 86 13.51 -20.96 8.02
CA VAL A 86 12.39 -21.87 8.22
C VAL A 86 11.12 -21.11 7.83
N PHE A 87 10.40 -21.62 6.84
CA PHE A 87 9.07 -21.13 6.51
C PHE A 87 8.07 -22.00 7.26
N LEU A 88 7.32 -21.37 8.15
CA LEU A 88 6.26 -22.03 8.89
C LEU A 88 4.98 -21.24 8.62
N LYS A 89 4.06 -21.82 7.85
CA LYS A 89 2.77 -21.20 7.58
C LYS A 89 1.80 -21.65 8.67
N LEU A 90 0.81 -20.80 8.94
CA LEU A 90 -0.24 -21.09 9.91
C LEU A 90 -1.02 -22.37 9.56
N LYS A 91 -1.18 -22.66 8.27
CA LYS A 91 -1.76 -23.92 7.77
C LYS A 91 -0.93 -25.17 8.12
N ASP A 92 0.36 -25.01 8.37
CA ASP A 92 1.28 -26.11 8.68
C ASP A 92 1.24 -26.52 10.16
N ILE A 93 0.60 -25.72 11.02
CA ILE A 93 0.48 -25.95 12.48
C ILE A 93 -0.70 -26.89 12.82
N GLY A 94 -1.56 -27.19 11.85
CA GLY A 94 -2.75 -28.04 11.98
C GLY A 94 -4.03 -27.33 11.52
N GLY A 95 -5.04 -28.09 11.08
CA GLY A 95 -6.38 -27.55 10.82
C GLY A 95 -7.01 -26.99 12.10
N ASP A 96 -7.90 -26.00 11.96
CA ASP A 96 -8.72 -25.42 13.04
C ASP A 96 -8.00 -24.62 14.15
N VAL A 97 -6.71 -24.26 13.98
CA VAL A 97 -6.01 -23.38 14.95
C VAL A 97 -6.56 -21.95 14.94
N LEU A 98 -7.06 -21.49 13.79
CA LEU A 98 -7.67 -20.18 13.62
C LEU A 98 -9.09 -20.28 13.07
N PRO A 99 -9.99 -19.38 13.49
CA PRO A 99 -11.36 -19.33 12.97
C PRO A 99 -11.38 -18.83 11.52
N PRO A 100 -12.54 -18.90 10.84
CA PRO A 100 -12.69 -18.39 9.47
C PRO A 100 -12.22 -16.95 9.32
N TYR A 101 -11.65 -16.65 8.16
CA TYR A 101 -11.14 -15.34 7.78
C TYR A 101 -11.68 -15.00 6.39
N ASP A 102 -12.38 -13.87 6.30
CA ASP A 102 -12.99 -13.40 5.05
C ASP A 102 -12.54 -11.97 4.74
N GLU A 103 -12.20 -11.73 3.48
CA GLU A 103 -11.86 -10.40 2.95
C GLU A 103 -12.85 -10.06 1.83
N GLU A 104 -13.48 -8.89 1.90
CA GLU A 104 -14.38 -8.40 0.84
C GLU A 104 -14.06 -6.97 0.41
N PHE A 105 -14.22 -6.71 -0.88
CA PHE A 105 -14.28 -5.34 -1.42
C PHE A 105 -15.74 -4.92 -1.48
N ARG A 106 -16.07 -3.80 -0.82
CA ARG A 106 -17.41 -3.24 -0.85
C ARG A 106 -17.38 -1.90 -1.56
N GLU A 107 -18.00 -1.90 -2.74
CA GLU A 107 -18.20 -0.70 -3.55
C GLU A 107 -19.32 0.14 -2.95
N VAL A 108 -19.05 1.43 -2.74
CA VAL A 108 -20.03 2.39 -2.25
C VAL A 108 -20.31 3.41 -3.34
N ALA A 109 -21.58 3.61 -3.67
CA ALA A 109 -21.98 4.65 -4.61
C ALA A 109 -21.80 6.05 -3.98
N MET A 110 -21.30 7.00 -4.77
CA MET A 110 -21.33 8.41 -4.41
C MET A 110 -22.76 8.96 -4.57
N ASP A 111 -23.09 9.99 -3.81
CA ASP A 111 -24.26 10.82 -4.11
C ASP A 111 -24.07 11.52 -5.47
N GLU A 112 -25.16 11.89 -6.13
CA GLU A 112 -25.10 12.43 -7.49
C GLU A 112 -24.20 13.67 -7.59
N GLU A 113 -24.33 14.61 -6.66
CA GLU A 113 -23.51 15.83 -6.64
C GLU A 113 -22.02 15.50 -6.38
N GLN A 114 -21.75 14.53 -5.51
CA GLN A 114 -20.40 14.05 -5.20
C GLN A 114 -19.76 13.39 -6.42
N ALA A 115 -20.51 12.55 -7.13
CA ALA A 115 -20.06 11.87 -8.35
C ALA A 115 -19.74 12.89 -9.46
N GLN A 116 -20.61 13.87 -9.68
CA GLN A 116 -20.40 14.92 -10.67
C GLN A 116 -19.18 15.80 -10.35
N ALA A 117 -19.01 16.17 -9.08
CA ALA A 117 -17.84 16.93 -8.62
C ALA A 117 -16.55 16.11 -8.76
N TYR A 118 -16.56 14.82 -8.40
CA TYR A 118 -15.41 13.93 -8.61
C TYR A 118 -15.05 13.82 -10.08
N SER A 119 -16.04 13.57 -10.96
CA SER A 119 -15.79 13.40 -12.39
C SER A 119 -15.18 14.64 -13.02
N ARG A 120 -15.61 15.84 -12.61
CA ARG A 120 -15.01 17.11 -13.06
C ARG A 120 -13.56 17.25 -12.60
N LEU A 121 -13.31 17.02 -11.31
CA LEU A 121 -11.97 17.09 -10.73
C LEU A 121 -11.02 16.06 -11.38
N ALA A 122 -11.48 14.82 -11.55
CA ALA A 122 -10.75 13.75 -12.20
C ALA A 122 -10.41 14.07 -13.66
N GLY A 123 -11.39 14.56 -14.43
CA GLY A 123 -11.17 14.96 -15.81
C GLY A 123 -10.13 16.08 -15.94
N GLN A 124 -10.24 17.13 -15.12
CA GLN A 124 -9.31 18.26 -15.12
C GLN A 124 -7.88 17.83 -14.76
N LEU A 125 -7.71 17.11 -13.65
CA LEU A 125 -6.38 16.67 -13.20
C LEU A 125 -5.75 15.65 -14.13
N THR A 126 -6.56 14.78 -14.75
CA THR A 126 -6.08 13.82 -15.75
C THR A 126 -5.60 14.54 -17.00
N ALA A 127 -6.29 15.58 -17.46
CA ALA A 127 -5.85 16.40 -18.59
C ALA A 127 -4.51 17.09 -18.31
N GLU A 128 -4.35 17.71 -17.14
CA GLU A 128 -3.09 18.31 -16.68
C GLU A 128 -1.95 17.27 -16.64
N LEU A 129 -2.23 16.08 -16.10
CA LEU A 129 -1.25 14.99 -16.05
C LEU A 129 -0.83 14.53 -17.45
N LYS A 130 -1.79 14.35 -18.37
CA LYS A 130 -1.51 13.98 -19.78
C LYS A 130 -0.59 15.01 -20.45
N GLN A 131 -0.85 16.30 -20.26
CA GLN A 131 -0.02 17.36 -20.82
C GLN A 131 1.39 17.39 -20.23
N ALA A 132 1.53 17.20 -18.91
CA ALA A 132 2.83 17.13 -18.24
C ALA A 132 3.65 15.93 -18.74
N LEU A 133 3.03 14.75 -18.82
CA LEU A 133 3.71 13.54 -19.30
C LEU A 133 4.13 13.62 -20.76
N ALA A 134 3.34 14.28 -21.62
CA ALA A 134 3.72 14.56 -23.01
C ALA A 134 5.02 15.39 -23.11
N ARG A 135 5.29 16.21 -22.09
CA ARG A 135 6.52 17.00 -21.96
C ARG A 135 7.61 16.30 -21.13
N ARG A 136 7.43 15.01 -20.83
CA ARG A 136 8.30 14.18 -19.95
C ARG A 136 8.42 14.74 -18.52
N ASP A 137 7.41 15.46 -18.06
CA ASP A 137 7.31 15.96 -16.69
C ASP A 137 6.47 15.00 -15.83
N THR A 138 7.12 14.37 -14.85
CA THR A 138 6.51 13.42 -13.91
C THR A 138 6.11 14.05 -12.57
N THR A 139 6.29 15.37 -12.41
CA THR A 139 6.09 16.06 -11.13
C THR A 139 4.63 16.07 -10.68
N LEU A 140 3.68 15.95 -11.61
CA LEU A 140 2.26 15.93 -11.31
C LEU A 140 1.73 14.57 -10.83
N LEU A 141 2.46 13.47 -11.05
CA LEU A 141 2.01 12.12 -10.70
C LEU A 141 1.57 12.03 -9.24
N GLY A 142 2.46 12.43 -8.32
CA GLY A 142 2.18 12.32 -6.89
C GLY A 142 1.00 13.17 -6.44
N VAL A 143 0.87 14.42 -6.93
CA VAL A 143 -0.22 15.30 -6.49
C VAL A 143 -1.56 14.85 -7.05
N VAL A 144 -1.63 14.47 -8.32
CA VAL A 144 -2.89 14.04 -8.97
C VAL A 144 -3.42 12.78 -8.30
N LEU A 145 -2.60 11.75 -8.14
CA LEU A 145 -3.02 10.49 -7.53
C LEU A 145 -3.52 10.68 -6.09
N ASN A 146 -2.77 11.44 -5.28
CA ASN A 146 -3.17 11.70 -3.91
C ASN A 146 -4.49 12.45 -3.80
N VAL A 147 -4.76 13.39 -4.71
CA VAL A 147 -6.04 14.12 -4.71
C VAL A 147 -7.18 13.20 -5.15
N LEU A 148 -7.02 12.43 -6.24
CA LEU A 148 -8.07 11.56 -6.77
C LEU A 148 -8.43 10.40 -5.83
N LEU A 149 -7.54 10.04 -4.92
CA LEU A 149 -7.79 9.07 -3.87
C LEU A 149 -8.37 9.71 -2.60
N ALA A 150 -7.88 10.90 -2.22
CA ALA A 150 -8.29 11.53 -0.96
C ALA A 150 -9.60 12.30 -1.05
N TRP A 151 -9.81 13.06 -2.13
CA TRP A 151 -10.95 13.96 -2.26
C TRP A 151 -12.32 13.27 -2.06
N PRO A 152 -12.57 12.04 -2.57
CA PRO A 152 -13.80 11.31 -2.29
C PRO A 152 -14.13 11.16 -0.81
N ASP A 153 -13.12 11.02 0.06
CA ASP A 153 -13.28 10.88 1.51
C ASP A 153 -13.12 12.21 2.26
N THR A 154 -12.78 13.30 1.59
CA THR A 154 -12.49 14.60 2.21
C THR A 154 -13.26 15.77 1.60
N CYS A 155 -14.31 15.51 0.82
CA CYS A 155 -15.14 16.53 0.19
C CYS A 155 -16.05 17.30 1.17
N PHE A 156 -15.91 17.09 2.48
CA PHE A 156 -16.39 17.98 3.54
C PHE A 156 -15.44 19.18 3.80
N ARG A 157 -14.40 19.32 2.98
CA ARG A 157 -13.50 20.47 2.94
C ARG A 157 -13.29 20.90 1.49
N ALA A 158 -13.03 22.18 1.28
CA ALA A 158 -12.59 22.67 -0.01
C ALA A 158 -11.19 22.12 -0.34
N GLU A 159 -10.97 21.74 -1.60
CA GLU A 159 -9.71 21.21 -2.09
C GLU A 159 -9.10 22.17 -3.11
N THR A 160 -7.85 22.55 -2.87
CA THR A 160 -7.06 23.42 -3.75
C THR A 160 -5.83 22.68 -4.22
N VAL A 161 -5.83 22.28 -5.49
CA VAL A 161 -4.74 21.52 -6.08
C VAL A 161 -3.76 22.47 -6.74
N LYS A 162 -2.50 22.45 -6.31
CA LYS A 162 -1.43 23.29 -6.87
C LYS A 162 -0.29 22.45 -7.40
N HIS A 163 0.33 22.94 -8.46
CA HIS A 163 1.55 22.34 -9.01
C HIS A 163 2.66 22.36 -7.94
N PRO A 164 3.36 21.23 -7.65
CA PRO A 164 4.32 21.15 -6.56
C PRO A 164 5.49 22.14 -6.67
N ARG A 165 6.00 22.35 -7.90
CA ARG A 165 7.09 23.30 -8.20
C ARG A 165 6.62 24.73 -8.40
N THR A 166 5.77 24.99 -9.40
CA THR A 166 5.39 26.36 -9.80
C THR A 166 4.34 26.98 -8.88
N ARG A 167 3.66 26.19 -8.03
CA ARG A 167 2.53 26.60 -7.19
C ARG A 167 1.31 27.12 -7.94
N ASN A 168 1.28 26.99 -9.27
CA ASN A 168 0.13 27.32 -10.10
C ASN A 168 -1.09 26.50 -9.67
N LEU A 169 -2.27 27.12 -9.68
CA LEU A 169 -3.53 26.43 -9.43
C LEU A 169 -3.83 25.48 -10.58
N LEU A 170 -4.00 24.19 -10.27
CA LEU A 170 -4.37 23.15 -11.23
C LEU A 170 -5.87 22.87 -11.20
N ALA A 171 -6.46 22.82 -10.01
CA ALA A 171 -7.90 22.63 -9.83
C ALA A 171 -8.34 23.20 -8.48
N PHE A 172 -9.61 23.57 -8.39
CA PHE A 172 -10.27 23.95 -7.15
C PHE A 172 -11.65 23.30 -7.09
N THR A 173 -12.00 22.74 -5.94
CA THR A 173 -13.33 22.17 -5.69
C THR A 173 -13.81 22.66 -4.32
N PRO A 174 -15.00 23.29 -4.24
CA PRO A 174 -15.54 23.72 -2.95
C PRO A 174 -15.88 22.53 -2.05
N SER A 175 -16.11 22.82 -0.77
CA SER A 175 -16.69 21.82 0.14
C SER A 175 -18.08 21.46 -0.36
N LEU A 176 -18.36 20.16 -0.41
CA LEU A 176 -19.65 19.62 -0.83
C LEU A 176 -20.51 19.25 0.38
N PHE A 177 -19.89 18.66 1.41
CA PHE A 177 -20.57 18.25 2.63
C PHE A 177 -20.20 19.19 3.78
N SER A 178 -21.07 19.24 4.80
CA SER A 178 -20.72 19.87 6.07
C SER A 178 -19.94 18.92 7.00
N ASP A 179 -19.36 19.45 8.08
CA ASP A 179 -18.65 18.65 9.08
C ASP A 179 -19.54 17.61 9.80
N LEU A 180 -20.87 17.78 9.76
CA LEU A 180 -21.85 16.93 10.45
C LEU A 180 -22.67 16.06 9.50
N GLU A 181 -22.61 16.33 8.21
CA GLU A 181 -23.40 15.62 7.21
C GLU A 181 -22.72 14.30 6.86
N ILE A 182 -23.42 13.18 7.01
CA ILE A 182 -22.89 11.84 6.80
C ILE A 182 -22.72 11.57 5.31
N MET A 183 -21.50 11.25 4.88
CA MET A 183 -21.19 10.85 3.51
C MET A 183 -21.48 9.35 3.26
N PRO A 184 -21.64 8.90 2.00
CA PRO A 184 -22.03 7.51 1.73
C PRO A 184 -21.14 6.42 2.35
N LYS A 185 -19.79 6.54 2.29
CA LYS A 185 -18.90 5.56 2.96
C LYS A 185 -18.98 5.62 4.47
N GLU A 186 -19.28 6.78 5.05
CA GLU A 186 -19.44 6.94 6.49
C GLU A 186 -20.75 6.30 6.95
N ARG A 187 -21.81 6.41 6.14
CA ARG A 187 -23.07 5.67 6.33
C ARG A 187 -22.84 4.16 6.32
N GLU A 188 -22.11 3.67 5.32
CA GLU A 188 -21.74 2.26 5.23
C GLU A 188 -20.98 1.78 6.48
N LEU A 189 -20.02 2.56 6.97
CA LEU A 189 -19.31 2.25 8.21
C LEU A 189 -20.25 2.23 9.42
N ILE A 190 -21.17 3.19 9.53
CA ILE A 190 -22.14 3.26 10.62
C ILE A 190 -23.02 2.00 10.62
N ASP A 191 -23.49 1.57 9.45
CA ASP A 191 -24.34 0.39 9.31
C ASP A 191 -23.58 -0.89 9.70
N ILE A 192 -22.33 -1.05 9.24
CA ILE A 192 -21.45 -2.14 9.68
C ILE A 192 -21.27 -2.11 11.21
N CYS A 193 -20.96 -0.95 11.79
CA CYS A 193 -20.80 -0.83 13.25
C CYS A 193 -22.08 -1.20 14.01
N ARG A 194 -23.25 -0.87 13.46
CA ARG A 194 -24.56 -1.17 14.07
C ARG A 194 -24.84 -2.66 14.06
N GLU A 195 -24.59 -3.34 12.94
CA GLU A 195 -24.71 -4.80 12.81
C GLU A 195 -23.78 -5.52 13.79
N GLU A 196 -22.51 -5.11 13.84
CA GLU A 196 -21.50 -5.72 14.70
C GLU A 196 -21.82 -5.51 16.19
N LYS A 197 -22.25 -4.30 16.57
CA LYS A 197 -22.66 -4.01 17.94
C LYS A 197 -23.88 -4.83 18.36
N ALA A 198 -24.86 -5.03 17.47
CA ALA A 198 -26.00 -5.90 17.72
C ALA A 198 -25.58 -7.37 17.93
N ALA A 199 -24.51 -7.81 17.25
CA ALA A 199 -23.89 -9.12 17.44
C ALA A 199 -22.92 -9.18 18.64
N GLY A 200 -22.77 -8.10 19.43
CA GLY A 200 -21.84 -8.03 20.55
C GLY A 200 -20.35 -7.97 20.16
N ARG A 201 -20.07 -7.65 18.90
CA ARG A 201 -18.73 -7.58 18.30
C ARG A 201 -18.23 -6.13 18.24
N LYS A 202 -16.91 -5.95 18.29
CA LYS A 202 -16.25 -4.63 18.18
C LYS A 202 -15.62 -4.46 16.81
N VAL A 203 -15.49 -3.22 16.37
CA VAL A 203 -14.98 -2.88 15.03
C VAL A 203 -13.66 -2.12 15.12
N LEU A 204 -12.68 -2.56 14.34
CA LEU A 204 -11.43 -1.83 14.09
C LEU A 204 -11.55 -1.08 12.77
N VAL A 205 -11.42 0.23 12.81
CA VAL A 205 -11.54 1.10 11.64
C VAL A 205 -10.18 1.67 11.28
N TYR A 206 -9.73 1.39 10.07
CA TYR A 206 -8.51 1.96 9.53
C TYR A 206 -8.79 3.20 8.68
N SER A 207 -8.11 4.29 9.03
CA SER A 207 -8.08 5.54 8.27
C SER A 207 -6.64 6.03 8.11
N VAL A 208 -6.22 6.29 6.87
CA VAL A 208 -4.84 6.74 6.57
C VAL A 208 -4.70 8.26 6.57
N TYR A 209 -5.78 9.02 6.36
CA TYR A 209 -5.68 10.47 6.30
C TYR A 209 -5.69 11.08 7.70
N THR A 210 -4.52 11.59 8.10
CA THR A 210 -4.25 12.25 9.38
C THR A 210 -3.71 13.68 9.16
N GLY A 211 -3.67 14.50 10.21
CA GLY A 211 -3.13 15.87 10.13
C GLY A 211 -4.07 16.82 9.39
N THR A 212 -3.60 17.47 8.32
CA THR A 212 -4.39 18.48 7.58
C THR A 212 -5.62 17.88 6.87
N ARG A 213 -5.60 16.57 6.59
CA ARG A 213 -6.75 15.81 6.07
C ARG A 213 -7.30 14.83 7.10
N ASP A 214 -7.23 15.15 8.39
CA ASP A 214 -7.66 14.22 9.44
C ASP A 214 -9.14 13.81 9.28
N THR A 215 -9.34 12.55 8.91
CA THR A 215 -10.65 11.89 8.84
C THR A 215 -10.95 11.12 10.13
N THR A 216 -9.95 10.77 10.93
CA THR A 216 -10.14 10.02 12.19
C THR A 216 -11.00 10.80 13.19
N SER A 217 -10.80 12.13 13.29
CA SER A 217 -11.61 13.00 14.15
C SER A 217 -13.07 13.07 13.70
N ARG A 218 -13.29 13.16 12.38
CA ARG A 218 -14.62 13.21 11.78
C ARG A 218 -15.38 11.91 12.02
N LEU A 219 -14.76 10.77 11.68
CA LEU A 219 -15.33 9.45 11.92
C LEU A 219 -15.69 9.24 13.39
N LYS A 220 -14.81 9.67 14.32
CA LYS A 220 -15.12 9.64 15.76
C LYS A 220 -16.37 10.46 16.08
N GLY A 221 -16.46 11.69 15.58
CA GLY A 221 -17.60 12.57 15.82
C GLY A 221 -18.92 11.96 15.36
N LEU A 222 -18.97 11.47 14.12
CA LEU A 222 -20.16 10.85 13.53
C LEU A 222 -20.58 9.58 14.28
N LEU A 223 -19.63 8.68 14.57
CA LEU A 223 -19.95 7.45 15.31
C LEU A 223 -20.39 7.73 16.77
N VAL A 224 -19.84 8.74 17.43
CA VAL A 224 -20.30 9.13 18.77
C VAL A 224 -21.73 9.68 18.73
N GLN A 225 -22.09 10.45 17.70
CA GLN A 225 -23.46 10.93 17.49
C GLN A 225 -24.45 9.79 17.27
N GLU A 226 -24.02 8.73 16.59
CA GLU A 226 -24.78 7.48 16.43
C GLU A 226 -24.79 6.59 17.69
N GLY A 227 -24.21 7.04 18.81
CA GLY A 227 -24.26 6.34 20.09
C GLY A 227 -23.20 5.25 20.29
N PHE A 228 -22.12 5.25 19.51
CA PHE A 228 -20.98 4.35 19.71
C PHE A 228 -19.98 4.92 20.72
N LYS A 229 -19.39 4.04 21.54
CA LYS A 229 -18.21 4.37 22.34
C LYS A 229 -16.97 4.21 21.48
N VAL A 230 -16.34 5.32 21.10
CA VAL A 230 -15.24 5.33 20.11
C VAL A 230 -13.94 5.85 20.70
N ALA A 231 -12.86 5.10 20.46
CA ALA A 231 -11.50 5.53 20.73
C ALA A 231 -10.71 5.76 19.43
N VAL A 232 -9.75 6.68 19.46
CA VAL A 232 -8.86 6.96 18.33
C VAL A 232 -7.41 6.81 18.78
N LEU A 233 -6.72 5.79 18.29
CA LEU A 233 -5.29 5.61 18.53
C LEU A 233 -4.50 6.49 17.54
N ARG A 234 -3.79 7.48 18.07
CA ARG A 234 -2.99 8.46 17.31
C ARG A 234 -1.49 8.19 17.44
N ALA A 235 -0.73 8.74 16.49
CA ALA A 235 0.74 8.69 16.49
C ALA A 235 1.39 9.33 17.73
N SER A 236 0.69 10.23 18.42
CA SER A 236 1.13 10.84 19.68
C SER A 236 1.20 9.83 20.84
N VAL A 237 0.57 8.67 20.72
CA VAL A 237 0.72 7.57 21.67
C VAL A 237 1.99 6.80 21.30
N ASP A 238 2.95 6.81 22.22
CA ASP A 238 4.23 6.12 22.07
C ASP A 238 4.02 4.61 21.82
N ALA A 239 4.86 4.03 20.96
CA ALA A 239 4.73 2.66 20.48
C ALA A 239 4.72 1.65 21.64
N ALA A 240 5.58 1.85 22.65
CA ALA A 240 5.67 0.97 23.82
C ALA A 240 4.42 0.99 24.71
N ARG A 241 3.58 2.02 24.60
CA ARG A 241 2.37 2.19 25.43
C ARG A 241 1.08 1.86 24.70
N ARG A 242 1.14 1.47 23.42
CA ARG A 242 -0.08 1.27 22.61
C ARG A 242 -0.92 0.11 23.12
N GLU A 243 -0.28 -0.98 23.55
CA GLU A 243 -0.97 -2.14 24.12
C GLU A 243 -1.76 -1.76 25.37
N ASP A 244 -1.08 -1.19 26.37
CA ASP A 244 -1.72 -0.73 27.61
C ASP A 244 -2.84 0.28 27.33
N TRP A 245 -2.60 1.23 26.42
CA TRP A 245 -3.60 2.24 26.07
C TRP A 245 -4.85 1.61 25.45
N ILE A 246 -4.70 0.60 24.60
CA ILE A 246 -5.83 -0.13 23.99
C ILE A 246 -6.58 -0.93 25.06
N ALA A 247 -5.86 -1.60 25.96
CA ALA A 247 -6.46 -2.33 27.09
C ALA A 247 -7.32 -1.40 27.96
N GLU A 248 -6.80 -0.22 28.32
CA GLU A 248 -7.56 0.79 29.05
C GLU A 248 -8.84 1.23 28.31
N GLN A 249 -8.80 1.34 26.97
CA GLN A 249 -10.01 1.66 26.21
C GLN A 249 -11.01 0.50 26.20
N LEU A 250 -10.53 -0.74 26.11
CA LEU A 250 -11.35 -1.94 26.18
C LEU A 250 -12.07 -2.05 27.53
N ASP A 251 -11.39 -1.73 28.64
CA ASP A 251 -11.99 -1.69 29.99
C ASP A 251 -13.10 -0.63 30.10
N ARG A 252 -12.99 0.47 29.35
CA ARG A 252 -14.04 1.50 29.23
C ARG A 252 -15.21 1.05 28.34
N GLY A 253 -15.10 -0.13 27.74
CA GLY A 253 -16.13 -0.77 26.92
C GLY A 253 -16.33 -0.09 25.57
N ILE A 254 -15.25 0.27 24.86
CA ILE A 254 -15.37 0.82 23.52
C ILE A 254 -16.00 -0.17 22.54
N ASP A 255 -16.82 0.35 21.63
CA ASP A 255 -17.42 -0.40 20.52
C ASP A 255 -16.51 -0.37 19.28
N VAL A 256 -15.84 0.78 19.06
CA VAL A 256 -15.06 1.04 17.85
C VAL A 256 -13.69 1.63 18.19
N LEU A 257 -12.63 1.07 17.60
CA LEU A 257 -11.29 1.62 17.63
C LEU A 257 -10.93 2.15 16.24
N ILE A 258 -10.63 3.45 16.13
CA ILE A 258 -10.14 4.06 14.88
C ILE A 258 -8.62 4.22 14.98
N THR A 259 -7.87 3.82 13.96
CA THR A 259 -6.43 4.07 13.91
C THR A 259 -5.89 4.12 12.48
N ASN A 260 -4.66 4.59 12.33
CA ASN A 260 -3.93 4.47 11.08
C ASN A 260 -3.25 3.08 11.03
N PRO A 261 -3.36 2.31 9.94
CA PRO A 261 -2.76 0.98 9.84
C PRO A 261 -1.25 0.97 10.10
N GLU A 262 -0.54 2.07 9.80
CA GLU A 262 0.89 2.23 10.07
C GLU A 262 1.24 2.18 11.57
N LEU A 263 0.30 2.47 12.47
CA LEU A 263 0.52 2.46 13.92
C LEU A 263 0.46 1.05 14.51
N VAL A 264 -0.18 0.12 13.81
CA VAL A 264 -0.42 -1.24 14.31
C VAL A 264 0.16 -2.32 13.40
N LYS A 265 0.90 -1.94 12.34
CA LYS A 265 1.53 -2.88 11.40
C LYS A 265 2.61 -3.78 12.02
N THR A 266 3.05 -3.51 13.25
CA THR A 266 4.09 -4.27 13.98
C THR A 266 3.71 -4.45 15.45
N GLY A 267 3.95 -5.64 15.99
CA GLY A 267 3.94 -5.91 17.43
C GLY A 267 2.58 -6.04 18.11
N LEU A 268 1.54 -5.40 17.58
CA LEU A 268 0.21 -5.37 18.22
C LEU A 268 -0.70 -6.50 17.72
N ASP A 269 -1.37 -7.18 18.66
CA ASP A 269 -2.48 -8.10 18.42
C ASP A 269 -3.79 -7.44 18.86
N LEU A 270 -4.83 -7.49 18.01
CA LEU A 270 -6.09 -6.77 18.19
C LEU A 270 -7.28 -7.74 18.18
N LEU A 271 -7.18 -8.81 18.97
CA LEU A 271 -8.12 -9.95 18.96
C LEU A 271 -9.56 -9.55 19.27
N GLU A 272 -9.75 -8.49 20.06
CA GLU A 272 -11.03 -8.00 20.54
C GLU A 272 -11.86 -7.32 19.45
N PHE A 273 -11.25 -7.03 18.29
CA PHE A 273 -11.88 -6.38 17.14
C PHE A 273 -11.94 -7.33 15.94
N PRO A 274 -12.84 -8.32 15.94
CA PRO A 274 -12.92 -9.35 14.90
C PRO A 274 -13.37 -8.80 13.53
N THR A 275 -13.92 -7.59 13.47
CA THR A 275 -14.31 -6.95 12.22
C THR A 275 -13.43 -5.73 11.96
N ILE A 276 -12.75 -5.75 10.81
CA ILE A 276 -11.85 -4.70 10.38
C ILE A 276 -12.47 -3.98 9.17
N VAL A 277 -12.56 -2.66 9.23
CA VAL A 277 -13.05 -1.83 8.10
C VAL A 277 -11.96 -0.87 7.66
N PHE A 278 -11.49 -1.01 6.43
CA PHE A 278 -10.62 -0.03 5.80
C PHE A 278 -11.47 1.05 5.13
N MET A 279 -11.52 2.23 5.75
CA MET A 279 -12.07 3.42 5.10
C MET A 279 -11.20 3.84 3.93
N GLN A 280 -9.89 3.65 4.05
CA GLN A 280 -8.92 3.88 2.98
C GLN A 280 -7.79 2.85 3.07
N SER A 281 -7.34 2.33 1.93
CA SER A 281 -6.27 1.32 1.86
C SER A 281 -4.85 1.90 1.87
N GLY A 282 -4.66 3.15 1.46
CA GLY A 282 -3.33 3.71 1.18
C GLY A 282 -2.66 3.04 -0.03
N TYR A 283 -1.33 3.12 -0.13
CA TYR A 283 -0.56 2.55 -1.25
C TYR A 283 0.38 1.40 -0.84
N ASN A 284 0.63 1.26 0.46
CA ASN A 284 1.61 0.31 0.96
C ASN A 284 0.95 -1.06 1.16
N VAL A 285 1.18 -1.96 0.20
CA VAL A 285 0.71 -3.35 0.22
C VAL A 285 1.14 -4.09 1.49
N TYR A 286 2.38 -3.87 1.95
CA TYR A 286 2.88 -4.53 3.16
C TYR A 286 2.09 -4.08 4.40
N SER A 287 1.87 -2.78 4.56
CA SER A 287 1.09 -2.25 5.68
C SER A 287 -0.36 -2.75 5.63
N LEU A 288 -0.96 -2.82 4.44
CA LEU A 288 -2.31 -3.35 4.26
C LEU A 288 -2.41 -4.82 4.70
N GLN A 289 -1.50 -5.68 4.20
CA GLN A 289 -1.47 -7.11 4.55
C GLN A 289 -1.20 -7.34 6.03
N GLN A 290 -0.31 -6.55 6.63
CA GLN A 290 0.00 -6.67 8.06
C GLN A 290 -1.15 -6.21 8.94
N ALA A 291 -1.83 -5.12 8.56
CA ALA A 291 -2.96 -4.56 9.30
C ALA A 291 -4.20 -5.47 9.20
N ALA A 292 -4.51 -6.00 8.01
CA ALA A 292 -5.67 -6.87 7.78
C ALA A 292 -5.65 -8.19 8.58
N ARG A 293 -4.47 -8.60 9.07
CA ARG A 293 -4.30 -9.81 9.88
C ARG A 293 -4.10 -9.54 11.37
N ARG A 294 -4.29 -8.30 11.85
CA ARG A 294 -4.05 -7.97 13.28
C ARG A 294 -5.05 -8.60 14.23
N SER A 295 -6.27 -8.81 13.77
CA SER A 295 -7.31 -9.50 14.53
C SER A 295 -7.32 -11.02 14.30
N TRP A 296 -6.59 -11.51 13.28
CA TRP A 296 -6.52 -12.93 12.93
C TRP A 296 -5.19 -13.55 13.36
N ARG A 297 -5.07 -13.78 14.66
CA ARG A 297 -3.87 -14.25 15.36
C ARG A 297 -4.21 -15.41 16.29
N ILE A 298 -3.19 -16.16 16.73
CA ILE A 298 -3.37 -17.26 17.68
C ILE A 298 -4.07 -16.71 18.94
N GLY A 299 -5.13 -17.38 19.36
CA GLY A 299 -6.00 -16.90 20.45
C GLY A 299 -7.32 -16.28 19.96
N GLN A 300 -7.46 -15.98 18.67
CA GLN A 300 -8.73 -15.55 18.09
C GLN A 300 -9.77 -16.67 18.16
N LYS A 301 -10.98 -16.34 18.61
CA LYS A 301 -12.09 -17.28 18.79
C LYS A 301 -13.29 -16.98 17.90
N GLN A 302 -13.34 -15.79 17.31
CA GLN A 302 -14.44 -15.34 16.47
C GLN A 302 -14.03 -15.30 15.00
N PRO A 303 -14.95 -15.59 14.06
CA PRO A 303 -14.71 -15.39 12.64
C PRO A 303 -14.32 -13.94 12.35
N VAL A 304 -13.19 -13.75 11.68
CA VAL A 304 -12.66 -12.43 11.35
C VAL A 304 -13.13 -12.01 9.96
N ARG A 305 -13.62 -10.78 9.85
CA ARG A 305 -14.07 -10.18 8.59
C ARG A 305 -13.31 -8.89 8.32
N VAL A 306 -12.79 -8.74 7.11
CA VAL A 306 -12.08 -7.54 6.66
C VAL A 306 -12.79 -6.94 5.47
N ILE A 307 -13.24 -5.69 5.62
CA ILE A 307 -14.05 -4.99 4.63
C ILE A 307 -13.23 -3.81 4.10
N TYR A 308 -12.98 -3.80 2.79
CA TYR A 308 -12.32 -2.70 2.10
C TYR A 308 -13.36 -1.83 1.40
N LEU A 309 -13.62 -0.63 1.96
CA LEU A 309 -14.56 0.30 1.36
C LEU A 309 -13.88 1.15 0.29
N GLY A 310 -14.50 1.22 -0.89
CA GLY A 310 -14.05 2.10 -1.97
C GLY A 310 -15.22 2.70 -2.72
N TYR A 311 -15.11 3.97 -3.11
CA TYR A 311 -16.14 4.59 -3.93
C TYR A 311 -16.15 4.00 -5.34
N ALA A 312 -17.30 3.52 -5.79
CA ALA A 312 -17.50 2.96 -7.12
C ALA A 312 -17.10 3.97 -8.22
N ALA A 313 -16.59 3.46 -9.35
CA ALA A 313 -16.15 4.29 -10.49
C ALA A 313 -15.10 5.38 -10.14
N THR A 314 -14.25 5.14 -9.14
CA THR A 314 -13.16 6.07 -8.77
C THR A 314 -11.77 5.44 -8.83
N SER A 315 -10.75 6.29 -8.66
CA SER A 315 -9.36 5.87 -8.47
C SER A 315 -9.20 4.95 -7.25
N GLN A 316 -10.10 4.98 -6.26
CA GLN A 316 -10.03 4.11 -5.07
C GLN A 316 -10.18 2.64 -5.45
N MET A 317 -11.22 2.28 -6.21
CA MET A 317 -11.43 0.90 -6.67
C MET A 317 -10.32 0.43 -7.60
N THR A 318 -9.84 1.34 -8.45
CA THR A 318 -8.70 1.06 -9.33
C THR A 318 -7.44 0.74 -8.51
N CYS A 319 -7.17 1.53 -7.47
CA CYS A 319 -6.04 1.32 -6.56
C CYS A 319 -6.18 0.00 -5.79
N LEU A 320 -7.36 -0.29 -5.21
CA LEU A 320 -7.64 -1.55 -4.51
C LEU A 320 -7.41 -2.76 -5.42
N GLY A 321 -7.88 -2.72 -6.67
CA GLY A 321 -7.66 -3.80 -7.63
C GLY A 321 -6.17 -3.99 -8.00
N LEU A 322 -5.40 -2.90 -8.11
CA LEU A 322 -3.94 -2.98 -8.30
C LEU A 322 -3.24 -3.57 -7.07
N MET A 323 -3.66 -3.18 -5.86
CA MET A 323 -3.12 -3.74 -4.62
C MET A 323 -3.42 -5.23 -4.50
N ALA A 324 -4.65 -5.65 -4.77
CA ALA A 324 -5.05 -7.06 -4.74
C ALA A 324 -4.20 -7.92 -5.69
N ARG A 325 -3.99 -7.46 -6.93
CA ARG A 325 -3.10 -8.13 -7.90
C ARG A 325 -1.67 -8.24 -7.36
N LYS A 326 -1.14 -7.16 -6.78
CA LYS A 326 0.22 -7.15 -6.22
C LYS A 326 0.35 -8.07 -5.00
N ILE A 327 -0.69 -8.17 -4.17
CA ILE A 327 -0.78 -9.12 -3.06
C ILE A 327 -0.73 -10.56 -3.57
N ALA A 328 -1.54 -10.90 -4.58
CA ALA A 328 -1.58 -12.24 -5.15
C ALA A 328 -0.20 -12.66 -5.71
N VAL A 329 0.46 -11.77 -6.45
CA VAL A 329 1.82 -11.99 -6.97
C VAL A 329 2.83 -12.21 -5.83
N SER A 330 2.80 -11.36 -4.80
CA SER A 330 3.69 -11.46 -3.64
C SER A 330 3.52 -12.79 -2.88
N GLN A 331 2.27 -13.23 -2.69
CA GLN A 331 1.96 -14.50 -2.04
C GLN A 331 2.43 -15.71 -2.87
N SER A 332 2.25 -15.68 -4.19
CA SER A 332 2.73 -16.75 -5.08
C SER A 332 4.26 -16.92 -5.02
N THR A 333 4.99 -15.80 -4.91
CA THR A 333 6.46 -15.81 -4.81
C THR A 333 6.94 -16.30 -3.44
N SER A 334 6.13 -16.13 -2.39
CA SER A 334 6.45 -16.49 -1.00
C SER A 334 6.12 -17.96 -0.67
N GLY A 335 5.96 -18.82 -1.69
CA GLY A 335 5.92 -20.27 -1.55
C GLY A 335 4.60 -20.97 -1.89
N ASP A 336 3.77 -20.40 -2.77
CA ASP A 336 2.78 -21.16 -3.55
C ASP A 336 3.12 -20.93 -5.03
N VAL A 337 4.13 -21.65 -5.54
CA VAL A 337 4.62 -21.51 -6.92
C VAL A 337 3.50 -22.01 -7.86
N PRO A 338 2.90 -21.16 -8.70
CA PRO A 338 2.03 -21.63 -9.77
C PRO A 338 2.87 -22.45 -10.74
N GLU A 339 2.33 -23.52 -11.34
CA GLU A 339 3.06 -24.41 -12.27
C GLU A 339 3.72 -23.69 -13.47
N SER A 340 3.39 -22.42 -13.75
CA SER A 340 4.04 -21.59 -14.78
C SER A 340 4.78 -20.34 -14.24
N GLY A 341 5.23 -20.37 -12.97
CA GLY A 341 5.57 -19.21 -12.13
C GLY A 341 6.84 -18.39 -12.39
N LEU A 342 7.46 -18.42 -13.58
CA LEU A 342 8.63 -17.55 -13.86
C LEU A 342 8.27 -16.24 -14.57
N ASP A 343 7.19 -16.21 -15.37
CA ASP A 343 6.73 -14.98 -16.05
C ASP A 343 6.03 -13.99 -15.09
N VAL A 344 5.51 -14.49 -13.97
CA VAL A 344 4.85 -13.66 -12.93
C VAL A 344 5.85 -12.82 -12.14
N LEU A 345 7.13 -13.24 -12.09
CA LEU A 345 8.21 -12.53 -11.42
C LEU A 345 8.70 -11.31 -12.22
N ASN A 346 8.26 -11.17 -13.47
CA ASN A 346 8.84 -10.24 -14.45
C ASN A 346 7.88 -9.14 -14.91
N GLN A 347 6.80 -8.86 -14.17
CA GLN A 347 6.00 -7.67 -14.40
C GLN A 347 6.62 -6.47 -13.69
N ASP A 348 6.86 -5.40 -14.47
CA ASP A 348 7.49 -4.13 -14.09
C ASP A 348 7.41 -3.82 -12.60
N GLY A 349 8.57 -3.64 -11.95
CA GLY A 349 8.72 -3.22 -10.55
C GLY A 349 8.22 -1.79 -10.25
N ASP A 350 7.19 -1.35 -10.96
CA ASP A 350 6.54 -0.08 -10.78
C ASP A 350 5.73 -0.08 -9.47
N SER A 351 5.76 1.06 -8.80
CA SER A 351 4.98 1.27 -7.60
C SER A 351 3.48 1.30 -7.94
N VAL A 352 2.60 1.06 -6.96
CA VAL A 352 1.14 1.06 -7.20
C VAL A 352 0.70 2.43 -7.76
N GLU A 353 1.36 3.49 -7.31
CA GLU A 353 1.19 4.86 -7.79
C GLU A 353 1.49 4.98 -9.29
N VAL A 354 2.59 4.41 -9.77
CA VAL A 354 2.95 4.48 -11.20
C VAL A 354 1.97 3.69 -12.05
N ALA A 355 1.56 2.49 -11.60
CA ALA A 355 0.58 1.68 -12.30
C ALA A 355 -0.78 2.38 -12.38
N LEU A 356 -1.23 3.01 -11.28
CA LEU A 356 -2.45 3.80 -11.23
C LEU A 356 -2.38 5.00 -12.17
N ALA A 357 -1.25 5.70 -12.22
CA ALA A 357 -1.08 6.83 -13.13
C ALA A 357 -1.14 6.42 -14.60
N ARG A 358 -0.57 5.27 -14.97
CA ARG A 358 -0.69 4.74 -16.34
C ARG A 358 -2.15 4.47 -16.69
N GLN A 359 -2.95 3.92 -15.77
CA GLN A 359 -4.38 3.66 -16.01
C GLN A 359 -5.22 4.94 -16.13
N LEU A 360 -4.83 6.04 -15.47
CA LEU A 360 -5.49 7.33 -15.64
C LEU A 360 -5.18 8.00 -17.00
N VAL A 361 -4.02 7.69 -17.57
CA VAL A 361 -3.52 8.35 -18.78
C VAL A 361 -3.97 7.61 -20.06
N ASN A 362 -4.16 6.30 -19.97
CA ASN A 362 -4.78 5.48 -21.01
C ASN A 362 -6.29 5.76 -21.08
#